data_AF-A0A955EF33-F1
#
_entry.id   AF-A0A955EF33-F1
#
_cell.length_a   1.000
_cell.length_b   1.000
_cell.length_c   1.000
_cell.angle_alpha   90.00
_cell.angle_beta   90.00
_cell.angle_gamma   90.00
#
_symmetry.space_group_name_H-M   'P 1'
#
loop_
_entity.id
_entity.type
_entity.pdbx_description
1 polymer ?
#
loop_
_entity_poly.entity_id
_entity_poly.type
_entity_poly.pdbx_seq_one_letter_code
_entity_poly.pdbx_strand_id
1 'polypeptide(L)' 'FLAQEMLREANTIASKSGDAEISRDIVEIKGAIDRIKEQVQNVE' A
#
# COMPACT_ATOMS: atom_id res chain seq x y z
N PHE A 1 3.98 -4.51 -11.72
CA PHE A 1 5.26 -4.59 -10.98
C PHE A 1 5.35 -3.54 -9.87
N LEU A 2 5.48 -2.25 -10.17
CA LEU A 2 5.77 -1.21 -9.16
C LEU A 2 4.75 -1.15 -8.01
N ALA A 3 3.45 -1.16 -8.32
CA ALA A 3 2.39 -1.16 -7.30
C ALA A 3 2.41 -2.41 -6.41
N GLN A 4 2.88 -3.56 -6.93
CA GLN A 4 3.05 -4.77 -6.12
C GLN A 4 4.25 -4.66 -5.17
N GLU A 5 5.37 -4.07 -5.61
CA GLU A 5 6.52 -3.83 -4.74
C GLU A 5 6.17 -2.81 -3.65
N MET A 6 5.43 -1.75 -3.97
CA MET A 6 4.93 -0.80 -2.97
C MET A 6 4.02 -1.47 -1.92
N LEU A 7 3.17 -2.40 -2.35
CA LEU A 7 2.31 -3.14 -1.44
C LEU A 7 3.13 -4.06 -0.51
N ARG A 8 4.20 -4.67 -1.03
CA ARG A 8 5.13 -5.50 -0.23
C ARG A 8 5.87 -4.65 0.80
N GLU A 9 6.32 -3.45 0.43
CA GLU A 9 6.96 -2.50 1.34
C GLU A 9 6.00 -2.09 2.47
N ALA A 10 4.76 -1.69 2.12
CA ALA A 10 3.74 -1.30 3.10
C ALA A 10 3.40 -2.42 4.08
N ASN A 11 3.38 -3.69 3.62
CA ASN A 11 3.19 -4.85 4.49
C ASN A 11 4.38 -5.07 5.43
N THR A 12 5.60 -4.88 4.94
CA THR A 12 6.82 -4.98 5.76
C THR A 12 6.79 -3.95 6.89
N ILE A 13 6.47 -2.69 6.58
CA ILE A 13 6.36 -1.62 7.57
C ILE A 13 5.28 -1.95 8.60
N ALA A 14 4.06 -2.30 8.18
CA ALA A 14 3.00 -2.69 9.13
C ALA A 14 3.37 -3.88 10.03
N SER A 15 4.15 -4.84 9.52
CA SER A 15 4.58 -6.01 10.31
C SER A 15 5.65 -5.71 11.36
N LYS A 16 6.28 -4.53 11.28
CA LYS A 16 7.38 -4.10 12.15
C LYS A 16 7.05 -2.86 12.98
N SER A 17 5.98 -2.14 12.64
CA SER A 17 5.50 -0.98 13.39
C SER A 17 4.43 -1.40 14.39
N GLY A 18 4.69 -1.19 15.68
CA GLY A 18 3.70 -1.36 16.76
C GLY A 18 2.91 -0.08 17.07
N ASP A 19 3.17 1.00 16.33
CA ASP A 19 2.55 2.30 16.54
C ASP A 19 1.18 2.39 15.85
N ALA A 20 0.19 2.95 16.56
CA ALA A 20 -1.19 3.06 16.09
C ALA A 20 -1.36 4.11 14.98
N GLU A 21 -0.59 5.20 15.00
CA GLU A 21 -0.60 6.21 13.95
C GLU A 21 0.01 5.63 12.67
N ILE A 22 1.16 4.97 12.78
CA ILE A 22 1.78 4.30 11.63
C ILE A 22 0.84 3.24 11.03
N SER A 23 0.14 2.48 11.88
CA SER A 23 -0.81 1.47 11.42
C SER A 23 -1.94 2.09 10.59
N ARG A 24 -2.44 3.26 11.00
CA ARG A 24 -3.48 4.00 10.29
C ARG A 24 -2.96 4.56 8.96
N ASP A 25 -1.76 5.14 8.96
CA ASP A 25 -1.14 5.63 7.73
C ASP A 25 -0.92 4.50 6.71
N ILE A 26 -0.53 3.30 7.16
CA ILE A 26 -0.37 2.15 6.26
C ILE A 26 -1.69 1.73 5.62
N VAL A 27 -2.82 1.83 6.33
CA VAL A 27 -4.14 1.56 5.74
C VAL A 27 -4.44 2.53 4.61
N GLU A 28 -4.16 3.82 4.81
CA GLU A 28 -4.35 4.85 3.77
C GLU A 28 -3.42 4.62 2.57
N ILE A 29 -2.15 4.29 2.81
CA ILE A 29 -1.17 3.97 1.78
C ILE A 29 -1.61 2.77 0.94
N LYS A 30 -2.07 1.69 1.58
CA LYS A 30 -2.57 0.50 0.87
C LYS A 30 -3.76 0.84 -0.02
N GLY A 31 -4.70 1.65 0.47
CA GLY A 31 -5.83 2.13 -0.33
C GLY A 31 -5.41 3.04 -1.51
N ALA A 32 -4.34 3.82 -1.38
CA ALA A 32 -3.78 4.56 -2.51
C ALA A 32 -3.13 3.63 -3.56
N ILE A 33 -2.41 2.60 -3.12
CA ILE A 33 -1.79 1.60 -4.00
C ILE A 33 -2.84 0.80 -4.78
N ASP A 34 -3.95 0.43 -4.16
CA ASP A 34 -5.03 -0.28 -4.85
C ASP A 34 -5.69 0.60 -5.93
N ARG A 35 -5.93 1.89 -5.65
CA ARG A 35 -6.40 2.84 -6.67
C ARG A 35 -5.43 2.95 -7.85
N ILE A 36 -4.12 2.94 -7.61
CA ILE A 36 -3.11 2.93 -8.68
C ILE A 36 -3.21 1.65 -9.52
N LYS A 37 -3.41 0.49 -8.88
CA LYS A 37 -3.58 -0.79 -9.60
C LYS A 37 -4.82 -0.78 -10.48
N GLU A 38 -5.95 -0.28 -9.97
CA GLU A 38 -7.18 -0.13 -10.74
C GLU A 38 -6.97 0.80 -11.94
N GLN A 39 -6.29 1.94 -11.76
CA GLN A 39 -5.99 2.85 -12.87
C GLN A 39 -5.13 2.19 -13.95
N VAL A 40 -4.11 1.41 -13.57
CA VAL A 40 -3.26 0.68 -14.52
C VAL A 40 -4.07 -0.36 -15.30
N GLN A 41 -5.01 -1.05 -14.66
CA GLN A 41 -5.89 -2.01 -15.33
C GLN A 41 -6.89 -1.34 -16.28
N ASN A 42 -7.35 -0.13 -15.95
CA ASN A 42 -8.33 0.61 -16.75
C ASN A 42 -7.74 1.29 -18.00
N VAL A 43 -6.40 1.34 -18.15
CA VAL A 43 -5.71 1.92 -19.32
C VAL A 43 -5.20 0.86 -20.31
N GLU A 44 -5.39 -0.42 -19.99
CA GLU A 44 -5.23 -1.55 -20.93
C GLU A 44 -6.52 -1.77 -21.75
#